data_AF-A0A520X771-F1
#
_entry.id   AF-A0A520X771-F1
#
_cell.length_a   1.000
_cell.length_b   1.000
_cell.length_c   1.000
_cell.angle_alpha   90.00
_cell.angle_beta   90.00
_cell.angle_gamma   90.00
#
_symmetry.space_group_name_H-M   'P 1'
#
loop_
_entity.id
_entity.type
_entity.pdbx_description
1 polymer ?
#
loop_
_entity_poly.entity_id
_entity_poly.type
_entity_poly.pdbx_seq_one_letter_code
_entity_poly.pdbx_strand_id
1 'polypeptide(L)'
;MPADLFKVIARFENAEGQPFFGSEYKVTLLDKDRLFDDKLGSVSLSEDGTAEFVFSVSEIFSIDSPGERTPDLYFLITEHGNEVFRSEIIPEVDFDATDPVTGRQDNVTREFGPYRVAG
;
A
#
# COMPACT_ATOMS: atom_id res chain seq x y z
N MET A 1 1.40 -24.19 -2.45
CA MET A 1 0.49 -23.45 -1.54
C MET A 1 -0.41 -22.60 -2.42
N PRO A 2 -1.72 -22.47 -2.16
CA PRO A 2 -2.50 -21.43 -2.82
C PRO A 2 -1.85 -20.08 -2.51
N ALA A 3 -1.86 -19.16 -3.49
CA ALA A 3 -1.33 -17.83 -3.28
C ALA A 3 -2.32 -17.06 -2.40
N ASP A 4 -1.90 -16.72 -1.19
CA ASP A 4 -2.66 -15.81 -0.33
C ASP A 4 -2.54 -14.42 -0.97
N LEU A 5 -3.67 -13.94 -1.51
CA LEU A 5 -3.80 -12.64 -2.17
C LEU A 5 -4.30 -11.62 -1.16
N PHE A 6 -3.61 -10.49 -1.05
CA PHE A 6 -3.98 -9.36 -0.20
C PHE A 6 -4.41 -8.18 -1.05
N LYS A 7 -5.36 -7.42 -0.51
CA LYS A 7 -5.80 -6.14 -1.06
C LYS A 7 -5.39 -5.02 -0.13
N VAL A 8 -4.74 -3.99 -0.66
CA VAL A 8 -4.49 -2.73 0.04
C VAL A 8 -5.24 -1.63 -0.68
N ILE A 9 -6.00 -0.83 0.07
CA ILE A 9 -6.74 0.31 -0.43
C ILE A 9 -6.20 1.55 0.27
N ALA A 10 -5.84 2.58 -0.47
CA ALA A 10 -5.45 3.87 0.09
C ALA A 10 -6.31 4.98 -0.50
N ARG A 11 -6.80 5.87 0.37
CA ARG A 11 -7.60 7.03 -0.04
C ARG A 11 -6.80 8.32 0.09
N PHE A 12 -6.92 9.19 -0.90
CA PHE A 12 -6.20 10.46 -0.98
C PHE A 12 -7.15 11.62 -1.23
N GLU A 13 -6.88 12.73 -0.55
CA GLU A 13 -7.65 13.96 -0.64
C GLU A 13 -6.71 15.15 -0.89
N ASN A 14 -7.19 16.16 -1.61
CA ASN A 14 -6.47 17.42 -1.74
C ASN A 14 -6.55 18.25 -0.44
N ALA A 15 -5.91 19.42 -0.44
CA ALA A 15 -5.92 20.32 0.72
C ALA A 15 -7.33 20.78 1.16
N GLU A 16 -8.31 20.74 0.26
CA GLU A 16 -9.71 21.12 0.51
C GLU A 16 -10.56 19.94 1.03
N GLY A 17 -9.99 18.73 1.15
CA GLY A 17 -10.71 17.52 1.54
C GLY A 17 -11.54 16.90 0.43
N GLN A 18 -11.29 17.26 -0.83
CA GLN A 18 -11.92 16.63 -1.99
C GLN A 18 -11.06 15.45 -2.47
N PRO A 19 -11.67 14.43 -3.11
CA PRO A 19 -10.92 13.33 -3.74
C PRO A 19 -9.73 13.82 -4.56
N PHE A 20 -8.55 13.25 -4.32
CA PHE A 20 -7.36 13.52 -5.12
C PHE A 20 -7.25 12.48 -6.23
N PHE A 21 -7.41 12.89 -7.49
CA PHE A 21 -7.41 12.01 -8.66
C PHE A 21 -6.84 12.71 -9.90
N GLY A 22 -6.50 11.94 -10.92
CA GLY A 22 -5.95 12.43 -12.19
C GLY A 22 -5.12 11.37 -12.89
N SER A 23 -5.16 11.34 -14.23
CA SER A 23 -4.44 10.35 -15.04
C SER A 23 -2.92 10.53 -15.02
N GLU A 24 -2.46 11.72 -14.66
CA GLU A 24 -1.07 12.13 -14.50
C GLU A 24 -0.44 11.56 -13.21
N TYR A 25 -1.28 11.18 -12.25
CA TYR A 25 -0.85 10.66 -10.96
C TYR A 25 -0.74 9.15 -10.97
N LYS A 26 0.33 8.67 -10.36
CA LYS A 26 0.57 7.26 -10.11
C LYS A 26 0.90 7.04 -8.64
N VAL A 27 0.20 6.12 -8.02
CA VAL A 27 0.47 5.70 -6.64
C VAL A 27 1.32 4.44 -6.67
N THR A 28 2.35 4.40 -5.85
CA THR A 28 3.20 3.23 -5.66
C THR A 28 3.09 2.83 -4.19
N LEU A 29 2.80 1.56 -3.94
CA LEU A 29 2.90 0.93 -2.63
C LEU A 29 4.32 0.38 -2.49
N LEU A 30 4.99 0.77 -1.42
CA LEU A 30 6.35 0.34 -1.10
C LEU A 30 6.40 -0.26 0.30
N ASP A 31 7.36 -1.16 0.47
CA ASP A 31 7.82 -1.68 1.75
C ASP A 31 9.16 -1.03 2.10
N LYS A 32 9.33 -0.65 3.37
CA LYS A 32 10.53 0.03 3.85
C LYS A 32 11.51 -0.99 4.42
N ASP A 33 12.52 -1.36 3.64
CA ASP A 33 13.62 -2.19 4.12
C ASP A 33 14.84 -1.39 4.58
N ARG A 34 15.81 -2.10 5.18
CA ARG A 34 17.06 -1.51 5.67
C ARG A 34 18.03 -1.11 4.55
N LEU A 35 17.96 -1.76 3.38
CA LEU A 35 18.90 -1.57 2.27
C LEU A 35 18.23 -0.94 1.04
N PHE A 36 17.12 -1.52 0.56
CA PHE A 36 16.39 -1.02 -0.61
C PHE A 36 14.89 -1.18 -0.40
N ASP A 37 14.14 -0.10 -0.51
CA ASP A 37 12.68 -0.13 -0.38
C ASP A 37 12.08 -0.96 -1.51
N ASP A 38 11.31 -2.00 -1.15
CA ASP A 38 10.71 -2.91 -2.12
C ASP A 38 9.42 -2.34 -2.68
N LYS A 39 9.27 -2.43 -4.00
CA LYS A 39 8.05 -2.00 -4.69
C LYS A 39 7.05 -3.15 -4.77
N LEU A 40 5.99 -3.07 -4.00
CA LEU A 40 4.92 -4.07 -3.99
C LEU A 40 3.92 -3.89 -5.13
N GLY A 41 3.69 -2.65 -5.59
CA GLY A 41 2.74 -2.42 -6.68
C GLY A 41 2.61 -0.96 -7.08
N SER A 42 2.00 -0.70 -8.24
CA SER A 42 1.75 0.67 -8.68
C SER A 42 0.53 0.79 -9.57
N VAL A 43 -0.35 1.73 -9.26
CA VAL A 43 -1.68 1.90 -9.86
C VAL A 43 -2.01 3.37 -10.07
N SER A 44 -3.03 3.65 -10.87
CA SER A 44 -3.63 4.99 -10.99
C SER A 44 -4.71 5.19 -9.93
N LEU A 45 -5.01 6.46 -9.63
CA LEU A 45 -6.12 6.82 -8.74
C LEU A 45 -7.45 6.72 -9.50
N SER A 46 -8.48 6.20 -8.84
CA SER A 46 -9.88 6.33 -9.27
C SER A 46 -10.43 7.73 -8.94
N GLU A 47 -11.57 8.09 -9.55
CA GLU A 47 -12.20 9.41 -9.42
C GLU A 47 -12.63 9.75 -7.98
N ASP A 48 -12.81 8.76 -7.12
CA ASP A 48 -13.09 8.91 -5.69
C ASP A 48 -11.83 9.07 -4.82
N GLY A 49 -10.65 9.15 -5.45
CA GLY A 49 -9.36 9.34 -4.81
C GLY A 49 -8.78 8.08 -4.20
N THR A 50 -9.21 6.91 -4.70
CA THR A 50 -8.79 5.61 -4.17
C THR A 50 -7.71 4.97 -5.05
N ALA A 51 -6.72 4.34 -4.43
CA ALA A 51 -5.76 3.46 -5.08
C ALA A 51 -5.92 2.05 -4.51
N GLU A 52 -6.16 1.06 -5.38
CA GLU A 52 -6.32 -0.34 -4.98
C GLU A 52 -5.16 -1.19 -5.50
N PHE A 53 -4.51 -1.91 -4.59
CA PHE A 53 -3.40 -2.81 -4.86
C PHE A 53 -3.83 -4.23 -4.54
N VAL A 54 -3.46 -5.18 -5.40
CA VAL A 54 -3.60 -6.61 -5.11
C VAL A 54 -2.25 -7.27 -5.35
N PHE A 55 -1.73 -7.95 -4.34
CA PHE A 55 -0.44 -8.64 -4.37
C PHE A 55 -0.47 -9.90 -3.51
N SER A 56 0.52 -10.75 -3.68
CA SER A 56 0.70 -12.03 -2.99
C SER A 56 1.82 -11.93 -1.94
N VAL A 57 1.82 -12.81 -0.93
CA VAL A 57 2.94 -12.86 0.06
C VAL A 57 4.29 -13.04 -0.64
N SER A 58 4.34 -13.77 -1.76
CA SER A 58 5.57 -13.96 -2.55
C SER A 58 6.17 -12.67 -3.10
N GLU A 59 5.38 -11.62 -3.26
CA GLU A 59 5.86 -10.30 -3.71
C GLU A 59 6.41 -9.46 -2.55
N ILE A 60 6.08 -9.82 -1.29
CA ILE A 60 6.64 -9.21 -0.07
C ILE A 60 7.99 -9.85 0.28
N PHE A 61 8.17 -11.15 0.00
CA PHE A 61 9.43 -11.84 0.26
C PHE A 61 10.52 -11.42 -0.73
N SER A 62 11.20 -10.31 -0.44
CA SER A 62 12.40 -9.94 -1.18
C SER A 62 13.63 -10.75 -0.77
N ILE A 63 14.69 -10.63 -1.56
CA ILE A 63 15.96 -11.32 -1.33
C ILE A 63 16.63 -10.82 -0.04
N ASP A 64 16.36 -9.59 0.38
CA ASP A 64 17.05 -8.93 1.49
C ASP A 64 16.39 -9.22 2.86
N SER A 65 15.13 -9.69 2.88
CA SER A 65 14.38 -10.03 4.11
C SER A 65 13.67 -11.39 4.01
N PRO A 66 14.40 -12.52 3.82
CA PRO A 66 13.79 -13.85 3.72
C PRO A 66 13.10 -14.24 5.05
N GLY A 67 11.78 -14.10 5.08
CA GLY A 67 10.93 -14.44 6.22
C GLY A 67 10.22 -13.27 6.89
N GLU A 68 10.37 -12.04 6.37
CA GLU A 68 9.54 -10.90 6.80
C GLU A 68 8.09 -11.12 6.38
N ARG A 69 7.19 -11.03 7.37
CA ARG A 69 5.74 -11.26 7.22
C ARG A 69 4.90 -10.03 7.58
N THR A 70 5.59 -8.97 8.01
CA THR A 70 5.01 -7.76 8.58
C THR A 70 5.70 -6.55 7.93
N PRO A 71 5.43 -6.26 6.65
CA PRO A 71 6.10 -5.18 5.93
C PRO A 71 5.82 -3.80 6.54
N ASP A 72 6.77 -2.89 6.40
CA ASP A 72 6.72 -1.49 6.80
C ASP A 72 6.21 -0.64 5.62
N LEU A 73 4.89 -0.57 5.45
CA LEU A 73 4.26 -0.02 4.24
C LEU A 73 4.26 1.50 4.18
N TYR A 74 4.43 2.06 2.99
CA TYR A 74 4.13 3.46 2.72
C TYR A 74 3.71 3.70 1.26
N PHE A 75 3.10 4.86 1.02
CA PHE A 75 2.60 5.27 -0.29
C PHE A 75 3.40 6.42 -0.86
N LEU A 76 3.72 6.32 -2.15
CA LEU A 76 4.37 7.37 -2.93
C LEU A 76 3.46 7.77 -4.09
N ILE A 77 3.14 9.06 -4.24
CA ILE A 77 2.47 9.58 -5.43
C ILE A 77 3.50 10.32 -6.28
N THR A 78 3.53 9.97 -7.56
CA THR A 78 4.29 10.71 -8.57
C THR A 78 3.37 11.37 -9.60
N GLU A 79 3.70 12.59 -10.00
CA GLU A 79 3.11 13.31 -11.12
C GLU A 79 4.17 13.42 -12.24
N HIS A 80 3.90 12.87 -13.42
CA HIS A 80 4.87 12.84 -14.54
C HIS A 80 6.26 12.30 -14.14
N GLY A 81 6.31 11.41 -13.15
CA GLY A 81 7.55 10.81 -12.62
C GLY A 81 8.22 11.60 -11.49
N ASN A 82 7.73 12.79 -11.12
CA ASN A 82 8.21 13.55 -9.98
C ASN A 82 7.41 13.19 -8.73
N GLU A 83 8.08 12.95 -7.61
CA GLU A 83 7.42 12.74 -6.31
C GLU A 83 6.66 14.01 -5.89
N VAL A 84 5.36 13.88 -5.66
CA VAL A 84 4.48 14.97 -5.18
C VAL A 84 3.91 14.70 -3.79
N PHE A 85 3.97 13.44 -3.34
CA PHE A 85 3.52 13.07 -2.00
C PHE A 85 4.18 11.78 -1.54
N ARG A 86 4.47 11.71 -0.24
CA ARG A 86 4.91 10.51 0.47
C ARG A 86 4.19 10.43 1.80
N SER A 87 3.57 9.29 2.11
CA SER A 87 2.95 9.06 3.41
C SER A 87 3.99 8.84 4.50
N GLU A 88 3.55 8.90 5.76
CA GLU A 88 4.29 8.26 6.85
C GLU A 88 4.39 6.75 6.62
N ILE A 89 5.40 6.13 7.23
CA ILE A 89 5.60 4.68 7.23
C ILE A 89 4.66 4.06 8.25
N ILE A 90 3.99 2.99 7.83
CA ILE A 90 3.08 2.19 8.64
C ILE A 90 3.83 0.92 9.01
N PRO A 91 4.35 0.80 10.24
CA PRO A 91 5.23 -0.28 10.58
C PRO A 91 4.48 -1.61 10.81
N GLU A 92 5.17 -2.71 10.58
CA GLU A 92 4.81 -4.08 10.96
C GLU A 92 3.37 -4.49 10.55
N VAL A 93 2.99 -4.29 9.28
CA VAL A 93 1.63 -4.60 8.82
C VAL A 93 1.41 -6.12 8.70
N ASP A 94 0.70 -6.71 9.66
CA ASP A 94 0.44 -8.16 9.70
C ASP A 94 -0.67 -8.61 8.74
N PHE A 95 -0.30 -9.29 7.66
CA PHE A 95 -1.24 -9.89 6.70
C PHE A 95 -1.60 -11.35 7.02
N ASP A 96 -0.90 -11.97 7.97
CA ASP A 96 -1.08 -13.37 8.36
C ASP A 96 -2.00 -13.53 9.59
N ALA A 97 -2.46 -12.42 10.19
CA ALA A 97 -3.38 -12.42 11.31
C ALA A 97 -4.61 -13.29 11.03
N THR A 98 -4.94 -14.20 11.94
CA THR A 98 -6.10 -15.08 11.84
C THR A 98 -7.13 -14.75 12.90
N ASP A 99 -8.41 -14.80 12.55
CA ASP A 99 -9.52 -14.71 13.50
C ASP A 99 -9.44 -15.90 14.48
N PRO A 100 -9.27 -15.66 15.80
CA PRO A 100 -9.08 -16.71 16.79
C PRO A 100 -10.33 -17.58 17.02
N VAL A 101 -11.52 -17.11 16.61
CA VAL A 101 -12.79 -17.81 16.75
C VAL A 101 -13.07 -18.68 15.53
N THR A 102 -12.82 -18.16 14.32
CA THR A 102 -13.15 -18.87 13.08
C THR A 102 -11.97 -19.61 12.45
N GLY A 103 -10.73 -19.29 12.85
CA GLY A 103 -9.51 -19.84 12.27
C GLY A 103 -9.27 -19.42 10.82
N ARG A 104 -10.03 -18.45 10.31
CA ARG A 104 -9.86 -17.89 8.97
C ARG A 104 -8.82 -16.77 9.00
N GLN A 105 -8.14 -16.57 7.88
CA GLN A 105 -7.27 -15.41 7.71
C GLN A 105 -8.14 -14.15 7.78
N ASP A 106 -7.78 -13.28 8.73
CA ASP A 106 -8.32 -11.94 8.89
C ASP A 106 -7.45 -10.97 8.07
N ASN A 107 -7.90 -9.74 7.82
CA ASN A 107 -7.10 -8.70 7.16
C ASN A 107 -6.63 -8.99 5.70
N VAL A 108 -7.37 -9.82 4.96
CA VAL A 108 -7.15 -10.01 3.50
C VAL A 108 -7.32 -8.69 2.72
N THR A 109 -8.05 -7.73 3.27
CA THR A 109 -8.16 -6.36 2.75
C THR A 109 -7.82 -5.37 3.86
N ARG A 110 -6.92 -4.43 3.59
CA ARG A 110 -6.56 -3.32 4.49
C ARG A 110 -6.81 -1.99 3.81
N GLU A 111 -7.43 -1.07 4.54
CA GLU A 111 -7.73 0.29 4.08
C GLU A 111 -6.91 1.32 4.87
N PHE A 112 -6.38 2.33 4.18
CA PHE A 112 -5.53 3.37 4.75
C PHE A 112 -5.97 4.77 4.30
N GLY A 113 -5.69 5.77 5.13
CA GLY A 113 -6.06 7.18 4.89
C GLY A 113 -7.40 7.60 5.51
N PRO A 114 -8.01 8.69 5.04
CA PRO A 114 -7.58 9.50 3.90
C PRO A 114 -6.28 10.26 4.19
N TYR A 115 -5.36 10.25 3.22
CA TYR A 115 -4.13 11.04 3.24
C TYR A 115 -4.35 12.38 2.55
N ARG A 116 -3.88 13.47 3.17
CA ARG A 116 -3.92 14.80 2.55
C ARG A 116 -2.68 15.04 1.70
N VAL A 117 -2.88 15.23 0.41
CA VAL A 117 -1.86 15.64 -0.54
C VAL A 117 -1.82 17.15 -0.59
N ALA A 118 -0.81 17.75 0.06
CA ALA A 118 -0.52 19.17 -0.05
C ALA A 118 0.34 19.38 -1.30
N GLY A 119 -0.12 20.21 -2.22
CA GLY A 119 0.66 20.66 -3.38
C GLY A 119 1.73 21.68 -3.03
#